data_AF-A0A2H9M3F1-F1
#
_entry.id   AF-A0A2H9M3F1-F1
#
_cell.length_a   1.000
_cell.length_b   1.000
_cell.length_c   1.000
_cell.angle_alpha   90.00
_cell.angle_beta   90.00
_cell.angle_gamma   90.00
#
_symmetry.space_group_name_H-M   'P 1'
#
loop_
_entity.id
_entity.type
_entity.pdbx_description
1 polymer ?
#
loop_
_entity_poly.entity_id
_entity_poly.type
_entity_poly.pdbx_seq_one_letter_code
_entity_poly.pdbx_strand_id
1 'polypeptide(L)'
;MSKDLEIIKQLGKLLKIESKQLEKIDFHEFPHEEGYVLDENKNITGLCIRGINISNISVLGDLKNLTRLDLSINNISDISVLGDLKNLTRLGTHPFKLG
;
A
#
# COMPACT_ATOMS: atom_id res chain seq x y z
N MET A 1 7.74 6.60 -17.16
CA MET A 1 7.50 5.96 -15.85
C MET A 1 6.00 5.69 -15.78
N SER A 2 5.54 4.49 -15.38
CA SER A 2 4.09 4.21 -15.33
C SER A 2 3.41 5.10 -14.28
N LYS A 3 2.13 5.43 -14.47
CA LYS A 3 1.35 6.28 -13.56
C LYS A 3 1.40 5.77 -12.10
N ASP A 4 1.35 4.44 -11.96
CA ASP A 4 1.48 3.71 -10.69
C ASP A 4 2.82 3.95 -9.97
N LEU A 5 3.93 4.01 -10.71
CA LEU A 5 5.25 4.29 -10.11
C LEU A 5 5.38 5.74 -9.64
N GLU A 6 4.68 6.69 -10.28
CA GLU A 6 4.60 8.06 -9.78
C GLU A 6 3.79 8.14 -8.48
N ILE A 7 2.72 7.34 -8.36
CA ILE A 7 1.95 7.22 -7.11
C ILE A 7 2.81 6.65 -5.98
N ILE A 8 3.62 5.61 -6.24
CA ILE A 8 4.57 5.07 -5.25
C ILE A 8 5.58 6.11 -4.81
N LYS A 9 6.09 6.92 -5.74
CA LYS A 9 7.01 8.02 -5.43
C LYS A 9 6.35 9.11 -4.58
N GLN A 10 5.10 9.45 -4.87
CA GLN A 10 4.31 10.41 -4.08
C GLN A 10 4.02 9.85 -2.68
N LEU A 11 3.66 8.57 -2.58
CA LEU A 11 3.52 7.84 -1.32
C LEU A 11 4.84 7.90 -0.52
N GLY A 12 5.97 7.49 -1.10
CA GLY A 12 7.27 7.53 -0.41
C GLY A 12 7.61 8.90 0.20
N LYS A 13 7.27 9.99 -0.50
CA LYS A 13 7.41 11.38 0.01
C LYS A 13 6.43 11.68 1.15
N LEU A 14 5.14 11.40 0.94
CA LEU A 14 4.07 11.67 1.91
C LEU A 14 4.30 10.94 3.24
N LEU A 15 4.89 9.75 3.12
CA LEU A 15 5.19 8.82 4.20
C LEU A 15 6.52 9.13 4.91
N LYS A 16 7.25 10.17 4.50
CA LYS A 16 8.57 10.56 5.04
C LYS A 16 9.57 9.40 5.05
N ILE A 17 9.41 8.44 4.14
CA ILE A 17 10.33 7.32 3.98
C ILE A 17 11.51 7.77 3.09
N GLU A 18 11.96 9.03 3.25
CA GLU A 18 12.83 9.73 2.31
C GLU A 18 14.18 9.02 2.06
N SER A 19 14.55 8.05 2.89
CA SER A 19 15.72 7.19 2.73
C SER A 19 15.45 5.73 2.31
N LYS A 20 14.20 5.26 2.34
CA LYS A 20 13.80 3.91 1.88
C LYS A 20 12.65 4.02 0.89
N GLN A 21 12.94 3.76 -0.38
CA GLN A 21 11.87 3.58 -1.37
C GLN A 21 11.10 2.30 -1.02
N LEU A 22 9.79 2.30 -1.24
CA LEU A 22 9.02 1.04 -1.21
C LEU A 22 9.69 0.07 -2.17
N GLU A 23 9.95 -1.16 -1.72
CA GLU A 23 10.64 -2.14 -2.53
C GLU A 23 9.64 -2.98 -3.32
N LYS A 24 10.05 -3.44 -4.51
CA LYS A 24 9.25 -4.44 -5.23
C LYS A 24 9.39 -5.77 -4.49
N ILE A 25 8.27 -6.34 -4.05
CA ILE A 25 8.23 -7.62 -3.35
C ILE A 25 7.49 -8.68 -4.19
N ASP A 26 7.75 -9.95 -3.93
CA ASP A 26 6.96 -11.07 -4.42
C ASP A 26 6.07 -11.59 -3.28
N PHE A 27 4.76 -11.69 -3.50
CA PHE A 27 3.83 -12.24 -2.50
C PHE A 27 3.98 -13.76 -2.41
N HIS A 28 4.99 -14.24 -1.69
CA HIS A 28 5.02 -15.64 -1.24
C HIS A 28 4.61 -15.80 0.22
N GLU A 29 5.06 -14.92 1.11
CA GLU A 29 4.56 -14.80 2.47
C GLU A 29 4.73 -13.33 2.85
N PHE A 30 3.77 -12.72 3.56
CA PHE A 30 3.83 -11.29 3.91
C PHE A 30 5.17 -10.96 4.58
N PRO A 31 6.13 -10.32 3.87
CA PRO A 31 7.37 -9.95 4.53
C PRO A 31 7.06 -8.82 5.52
N HIS A 32 7.87 -8.72 6.56
CA HIS A 32 7.76 -7.71 7.60
C HIS A 32 8.13 -6.29 7.12
N GLU A 33 8.16 -6.03 5.81
CA GLU A 33 8.70 -4.82 5.19
C GLU A 33 7.70 -4.14 4.24
N GLU A 34 7.81 -2.82 4.10
CA GLU A 34 6.96 -2.00 3.25
C GLU A 34 7.33 -2.16 1.76
N GLY A 35 6.36 -2.46 0.91
CA GLY A 35 6.63 -2.76 -0.49
C GLY A 35 5.40 -2.85 -1.39
N TYR A 36 5.65 -3.05 -2.68
CA TYR A 36 4.61 -3.19 -3.70
C TYR A 36 4.85 -4.37 -4.63
N VAL A 37 3.79 -4.86 -5.27
CA VAL A 37 3.85 -5.95 -6.24
C VAL A 37 3.36 -5.45 -7.58
N LEU A 38 4.07 -5.85 -8.64
CA LEU A 38 3.71 -5.54 -10.02
C LEU A 38 3.16 -6.77 -10.74
N ASP A 39 2.16 -6.58 -11.59
CA ASP A 39 1.81 -7.57 -12.62
C ASP A 39 2.79 -7.54 -13.81
N GLU A 40 2.55 -8.40 -14.79
CA GLU A 40 3.29 -8.45 -16.06
C GLU A 40 3.25 -7.13 -16.85
N ASN A 41 2.21 -6.33 -16.66
CA ASN A 41 1.98 -5.04 -17.30
C ASN A 41 2.58 -3.87 -16.50
N LYS A 42 3.29 -4.14 -15.40
CA LYS A 42 3.88 -3.16 -14.48
C LYS A 42 2.84 -2.26 -13.78
N ASN A 43 1.64 -2.77 -13.58
CA ASN A 43 0.64 -2.16 -12.70
C ASN A 43 0.81 -2.67 -11.27
N ILE A 44 0.50 -1.83 -10.29
CA ILE A 44 0.53 -2.22 -8.89
C ILE A 44 -0.69 -3.07 -8.56
N THR A 45 -0.45 -4.33 -8.20
CA THR A 45 -1.48 -5.28 -7.77
C THR A 45 -1.43 -5.54 -6.27
N GLY A 46 -0.34 -5.15 -5.62
CA GLY A 46 -0.08 -5.35 -4.21
C GLY A 46 0.56 -4.14 -3.56
N LEU A 47 0.11 -3.79 -2.36
CA LEU A 47 0.73 -2.74 -1.56
C LEU A 47 0.71 -3.12 -0.07
N CYS A 48 1.89 -3.08 0.56
CA CYS A 48 2.08 -3.31 1.99
C CYS A 48 2.74 -2.08 2.59
N ILE A 49 2.05 -1.40 3.50
CA ILE A 49 2.60 -0.25 4.21
C ILE A 49 2.13 -0.32 5.66
N ARG A 50 3.00 -0.79 6.55
CA ARG A 50 2.66 -1.07 7.96
C ARG A 50 3.42 -0.15 8.89
N GLY A 51 2.85 0.20 10.05
CA GLY A 51 3.65 0.71 11.17
C GLY A 51 4.21 2.12 11.03
N ILE A 52 3.87 2.87 9.98
CA ILE A 52 4.49 4.18 9.70
C ILE A 52 3.54 5.37 9.93
N ASN A 53 2.53 5.18 10.77
CA ASN A 53 1.63 6.24 11.26
C ASN A 53 0.91 7.03 10.15
N ILE A 54 0.48 6.34 9.09
CA ILE A 54 -0.34 6.95 8.03
C ILE A 54 -1.68 7.35 8.59
N SER A 55 -2.14 8.55 8.23
CA SER A 55 -3.52 8.99 8.46
C SER A 55 -4.30 9.27 7.18
N ASN A 56 -3.61 9.57 6.07
CA ASN A 56 -4.23 9.91 4.79
C ASN A 56 -3.82 8.91 3.70
N ILE A 57 -4.81 8.25 3.11
CA ILE A 57 -4.65 7.25 2.06
C ILE A 57 -5.37 7.62 0.75
N SER A 58 -5.79 8.88 0.57
CA SER A 58 -6.57 9.31 -0.60
C SER A 58 -5.91 9.00 -1.95
N VAL A 59 -4.57 9.04 -2.00
CA VAL A 59 -3.80 8.72 -3.21
C VAL A 59 -3.91 7.25 -3.64
N LEU A 60 -4.32 6.35 -2.75
CA LEU A 60 -4.52 4.94 -3.10
C LEU A 60 -5.64 4.76 -4.11
N GLY A 61 -6.62 5.67 -4.17
CA GLY A 61 -7.78 5.55 -5.06
C GLY A 61 -7.43 5.42 -6.53
N ASP A 62 -6.23 5.86 -6.94
CA ASP A 62 -5.76 5.75 -8.33
C ASP A 62 -5.17 4.38 -8.69
N LEU A 63 -4.89 3.51 -7.71
CA LEU A 63 -4.35 2.17 -7.92
C LEU A 63 -5.46 1.18 -8.33
N LYS A 64 -6.05 1.38 -9.52
CA LYS A 64 -7.24 0.64 -9.96
C LYS A 64 -7.02 -0.87 -10.12
N ASN A 65 -5.77 -1.32 -10.28
CA ASN A 65 -5.41 -2.73 -10.40
C ASN A 65 -5.07 -3.37 -9.05
N LEU A 66 -5.16 -2.63 -7.94
CA LEU A 66 -4.79 -3.14 -6.63
C LEU A 66 -5.72 -4.27 -6.20
N THR A 67 -5.13 -5.44 -5.94
CA THR A 67 -5.85 -6.65 -5.50
C THR A 67 -5.61 -6.96 -4.02
N ARG A 68 -4.48 -6.52 -3.47
CA ARG A 68 -4.08 -6.75 -2.08
C ARG A 68 -3.54 -5.46 -1.46
N LEU A 69 -4.07 -5.09 -0.31
CA LEU A 69 -3.66 -3.90 0.44
C LEU A 69 -3.49 -4.26 1.91
N ASP A 70 -2.33 -3.93 2.47
CA ASP A 70 -2.08 -4.01 3.91
C ASP A 70 -1.67 -2.64 4.44
N LEU A 71 -2.48 -2.12 5.37
CA LEU A 71 -2.29 -0.84 6.04
C LEU A 71 -2.27 -1.02 7.56
N SER A 72 -1.96 -2.22 8.05
CA SER A 72 -1.97 -2.52 9.47
C SER A 72 -0.98 -1.64 10.25
N ILE A 73 -1.30 -1.38 11.54
CA ILE A 73 -0.44 -0.58 12.42
C ILE A 73 -0.24 0.87 11.88
N ASN A 74 -1.28 1.47 11.30
CA ASN A 74 -1.34 2.89 10.95
C ASN A 74 -2.47 3.60 11.71
N ASN A 75 -2.54 4.93 11.59
CA ASN A 75 -3.51 5.79 12.26
C ASN A 75 -4.59 6.31 11.29
N ILE A 76 -5.11 5.39 10.46
CA ILE A 76 -6.10 5.70 9.43
C ILE A 76 -7.49 5.69 10.06
N SER A 77 -8.21 6.81 9.90
CA SER A 77 -9.59 6.96 10.38
C SER A 77 -10.60 7.06 9.25
N ASP A 78 -10.19 7.61 8.10
CA ASP A 78 -11.00 7.67 6.90
C ASP A 78 -10.51 6.63 5.87
N ILE A 79 -11.39 5.67 5.57
CA ILE A 79 -11.16 4.59 4.60
C ILE A 79 -12.06 4.70 3.37
N SER A 80 -12.75 5.82 3.18
CA SER A 80 -13.70 6.02 2.06
C SER A 80 -13.09 5.74 0.69
N VAL A 81 -11.82 6.09 0.51
CA VAL A 81 -11.04 5.83 -0.71
C VAL A 81 -10.99 4.35 -1.11
N LEU A 82 -11.13 3.42 -0.16
CA LEU A 82 -11.15 1.99 -0.46
C LEU A 82 -12.36 1.60 -1.33
N GLY A 83 -13.43 2.40 -1.32
CA GLY A 83 -14.58 2.23 -2.19
C GLY A 83 -14.26 2.40 -3.68
N ASP A 84 -13.15 3.08 -4.02
CA ASP A 84 -12.70 3.29 -5.40
C ASP A 84 -11.85 2.13 -5.95
N LEU A 85 -11.43 1.20 -5.09
CA LEU A 85 -10.56 0.06 -5.39
C LEU A 85 -11.38 -1.17 -5.76
N LYS A 86 -12.01 -1.14 -6.94
CA LYS A 86 -12.97 -2.18 -7.37
C LYS A 86 -12.39 -3.60 -7.50
N ASN A 87 -11.06 -3.72 -7.65
CA ASN A 87 -10.37 -5.00 -7.77
C ASN A 87 -9.79 -5.52 -6.43
N LEU A 88 -9.99 -4.81 -5.32
CA LEU A 88 -9.43 -5.17 -4.03
C LEU A 88 -10.12 -6.41 -3.47
N THR A 89 -9.36 -7.49 -3.26
CA THR A 89 -9.86 -8.78 -2.76
C THR A 89 -9.31 -9.15 -1.39
N ARG A 90 -8.20 -8.53 -0.97
CA ARG A 90 -7.60 -8.75 0.35
C ARG A 90 -7.24 -7.41 0.99
N LEU A 91 -7.72 -7.20 2.21
CA LEU A 91 -7.46 -6.01 3.01
C LEU A 91 -6.94 -6.43 4.40
N GLY A 92 -5.71 -6.02 4.72
CA GLY A 92 -5.14 -6.11 6.06
C GLY A 92 -5.29 -4.77 6.79
N THR A 93 -6.19 -4.70 7.77
CA THR A 93 -6.34 -3.53 8.66
C THR A 93 -6.48 -4.04 10.10
N HIS A 94 -5.64 -3.55 11.02
CA HIS A 94 -5.64 -3.83 12.48
C HIS A 94 -4.91 -5.11 12.99
N PRO A 95 -4.71 -5.28 14.32
CA PRO A 95 -3.39 -5.17 14.95
C PRO A 95 -2.86 -6.53 15.41
N PHE A 96 -1.54 -6.75 15.34
CA PHE A 96 -0.93 -7.68 16.29
C PHE A 96 -0.88 -6.99 17.66
N LYS A 97 -1.91 -7.22 18.48
CA LYS A 97 -1.79 -7.09 19.93
C LYS A 97 -1.65 -8.52 20.47
N LEU A 98 -0.41 -9.02 20.51
CA LEU A 98 -0.10 -10.13 21.40
C LEU A 98 -0.16 -9.57 22.83
N GLY A 99 -0.90 -10.27 23.68
CA GLY A 99 -1.28 -9.84 25.03
C GLY A 99 -0.12 -9.57 25.96
#